data_AF-A0A2K1ECH6-F1
#
_entry.id   AF-A0A2K1ECH6-F1
#
_cell.length_a   1.000
_cell.length_b   1.000
_cell.length_c   1.000
_cell.angle_alpha   90.00
_cell.angle_beta   90.00
_cell.angle_gamma   90.00
#
_symmetry.space_group_name_H-M   'P 1'
#
loop_
_entity.id
_entity.type
_entity.pdbx_description
1 polymer ?
#
loop_
_entity_poly.entity_id
_entity_poly.type
_entity_poly.pdbx_seq_one_letter_code
_entity_poly.pdbx_strand_id
1 'polypeptide(L)'
;MLAWSGGSGQAQAHLYDQIATQLAVGYHEKRYSFEFCDEIVNHLYDIMIVQQARNAPPPWPKLFFRVFEAFDAGEFARPHLPPHDPVKTYTDPEIAEIVGEL
;
A
#
# COMPACT_ATOMS: atom_id res chain seq x y z
N MET A 1 -34.27 -0.53 -6.93
CA MET A 1 -33.55 0.75 -7.18
C MET A 1 -32.12 0.57 -6.64
N LEU A 2 -31.19 -0.02 -7.40
CA LEU A 2 -29.99 -0.69 -6.82
C LEU A 2 -28.71 -0.71 -7.68
N ALA A 3 -28.59 0.07 -8.75
CA ALA A 3 -27.51 -0.13 -9.74
C ALA A 3 -26.46 1.01 -9.88
N TRP A 4 -26.34 1.91 -8.90
CA TRP A 4 -25.33 2.99 -8.97
C TRP A 4 -24.13 2.79 -8.02
N SER A 5 -24.32 2.19 -6.84
CA SER A 5 -23.26 2.05 -5.82
C SER A 5 -22.26 0.91 -6.09
N GLY A 6 -22.65 -0.13 -6.81
CA GLY A 6 -21.79 -1.28 -7.08
C GLY A 6 -20.61 -0.98 -8.02
N GLY A 7 -20.79 -0.05 -8.98
CA GLY A 7 -19.73 0.34 -9.91
C GLY A 7 -18.68 1.26 -9.28
N SER A 8 -19.08 2.14 -8.36
CA SER A 8 -18.17 3.12 -7.74
C SER A 8 -17.19 2.48 -6.76
N GLY A 9 -17.64 1.50 -5.95
CA GLY A 9 -16.75 0.81 -5.01
C GLY A 9 -15.66 -0.02 -5.71
N GLN A 10 -16.02 -0.72 -6.79
CA GLN A 10 -15.07 -1.48 -7.61
C GLN A 10 -14.04 -0.56 -8.29
N ALA A 11 -14.51 0.55 -8.86
CA ALA A 11 -13.63 1.55 -9.48
C ALA A 11 -12.63 2.14 -8.46
N GLN A 12 -13.06 2.32 -7.22
CA GLN A 12 -12.21 2.86 -6.17
C GLN A 12 -11.15 1.86 -5.69
N ALA A 13 -11.52 0.60 -5.43
CA ALA A 13 -10.54 -0.43 -5.07
C ALA A 13 -9.48 -0.59 -6.17
N HIS A 14 -9.93 -0.58 -7.43
CA HIS A 14 -9.04 -0.64 -8.59
C HIS A 14 -8.10 0.59 -8.67
N LEU A 15 -8.58 1.79 -8.36
CA LEU A 15 -7.76 3.00 -8.32
C LEU A 15 -6.65 2.89 -7.25
N TYR A 16 -6.96 2.38 -6.06
CA TYR A 16 -5.94 2.16 -5.03
C TYR A 16 -4.87 1.17 -5.50
N ASP A 17 -5.28 0.05 -6.10
CA ASP A 17 -4.34 -0.94 -6.64
C ASP A 17 -3.46 -0.34 -7.75
N GLN A 18 -4.02 0.49 -8.64
CA GLN A 18 -3.24 1.19 -9.68
C GLN A 18 -2.20 2.15 -9.10
N ILE A 19 -2.56 2.92 -8.07
CA ILE A 19 -1.62 3.80 -7.37
C ILE A 19 -0.50 2.96 -6.73
N ALA A 20 -0.87 1.87 -6.06
CA ALA A 20 0.07 0.95 -5.42
C ALA A 20 1.07 0.35 -6.42
N THR A 21 0.61 -0.07 -7.60
CA THR A 21 1.47 -0.50 -8.71
C THR A 21 2.51 0.56 -9.06
N GLN A 22 2.09 1.82 -9.23
CA GLN A 22 3.02 2.91 -9.60
C GLN A 22 4.03 3.21 -8.49
N LEU A 23 3.62 3.16 -7.23
CA LEU A 23 4.51 3.34 -6.08
C LEU A 23 5.52 2.20 -5.97
N ALA A 24 5.08 0.94 -6.05
CA ALA A 24 5.94 -0.23 -5.96
C ALA A 24 7.00 -0.23 -7.07
N VAL A 25 6.58 -0.05 -8.33
CA VAL A 25 7.51 0.01 -9.47
C VAL A 25 8.44 1.22 -9.36
N GLY A 26 7.91 2.40 -9.04
CA GLY A 26 8.74 3.61 -8.94
C GLY A 26 9.74 3.58 -7.79
N TYR A 27 9.38 2.98 -6.67
CA TYR A 27 10.30 2.74 -5.56
C TYR A 27 11.38 1.72 -5.94
N HIS A 28 10.98 0.58 -6.51
CA HIS A 28 11.91 -0.48 -6.95
C HIS A 28 12.94 0.02 -7.98
N GLU A 29 12.50 0.89 -8.90
CA GLU A 29 13.35 1.54 -9.90
C GLU A 29 14.15 2.74 -9.35
N LYS A 30 14.05 3.02 -8.04
CA LYS A 30 14.71 4.14 -7.35
C LYS A 30 14.31 5.52 -7.89
N ARG A 31 13.12 5.63 -8.49
CA ARG A 31 12.52 6.90 -8.92
C ARG A 31 11.84 7.62 -7.76
N TYR A 32 11.35 6.88 -6.77
CA TYR A 32 10.71 7.41 -5.56
C TYR A 32 11.52 7.01 -4.32
N SER A 33 11.57 7.89 -3.31
CA SER A 33 12.19 7.57 -2.03
C SER A 33 11.23 6.76 -1.15
N PHE A 34 11.77 6.16 -0.09
CA PHE A 34 10.97 5.45 0.91
C PHE A 34 9.95 6.40 1.53
N GLU A 35 10.42 7.56 2.01
CA GLU A 35 9.59 8.55 2.73
C GLU A 35 8.43 9.05 1.87
N PHE A 36 8.67 9.27 0.57
CA PHE A 36 7.62 9.68 -0.35
C PHE A 36 6.54 8.61 -0.53
N CYS A 37 6.95 7.36 -0.75
CA CYS A 37 5.99 6.27 -0.92
C CYS A 37 5.24 5.98 0.37
N ASP A 38 5.95 5.93 1.50
CA ASP A 38 5.43 5.72 2.84
C ASP A 38 4.36 6.76 3.21
N GLU A 39 4.67 8.05 3.02
CA GLU A 39 3.72 9.13 3.29
C GLU A 39 2.43 8.97 2.45
N ILE A 40 2.54 8.60 1.18
CA ILE A 40 1.38 8.41 0.31
C ILE A 40 0.53 7.22 0.76
N VAL A 41 1.14 6.05 1.02
CA VAL A 41 0.37 4.87 1.40
C VAL A 41 -0.30 5.05 2.76
N ASN A 42 0.35 5.71 3.72
CA ASN A 42 -0.23 6.05 5.01
C ASN A 42 -1.45 6.96 4.87
N HIS A 43 -1.35 8.06 4.11
CA HIS A 43 -2.50 8.96 3.87
C HIS A 43 -3.66 8.26 3.16
N LEU A 44 -3.37 7.40 2.17
CA LEU A 44 -4.40 6.66 1.44
C LEU A 44 -5.04 5.58 2.32
N TYR A 45 -4.27 4.93 3.19
CA TYR A 45 -4.76 3.95 4.16
C TYR A 45 -5.71 4.60 5.17
N ASP A 46 -5.39 5.78 5.69
CA ASP A 46 -6.28 6.56 6.57
C ASP A 46 -7.63 6.87 5.90
N ILE A 47 -7.60 7.28 4.63
CA ILE A 47 -8.82 7.54 3.86
C ILE A 47 -9.59 6.22 3.63
N MET A 48 -8.88 5.13 3.35
CA MET A 48 -9.48 3.81 3.12
C MET A 48 -10.16 3.28 4.38
N ILE A 49 -9.51 3.36 5.55
CA ILE A 49 -10.06 2.78 6.80
C ILE A 49 -11.33 3.51 7.24
N VAL A 50 -11.40 4.83 7.07
CA VAL A 50 -12.62 5.62 7.31
C VAL A 50 -13.77 5.16 6.40
N GLN A 51 -13.47 4.81 5.15
CA GLN A 51 -14.48 4.34 4.21
C GLN A 51 -14.95 2.91 4.49
N GLN A 52 -14.05 2.08 5.01
CA GLN A 52 -14.38 0.72 5.43
C GLN A 52 -15.31 0.69 6.65
N ALA A 53 -15.35 1.75 7.45
CA ALA A 53 -16.29 1.90 8.57
C ALA A 53 -17.74 2.26 8.16
N ARG A 54 -18.03 2.43 6.85
CA ARG A 54 -19.37 2.81 6.37
C ARG A 54 -20.30 1.59 6.25
N ASN A 55 -21.62 1.83 6.27
CA ASN A 55 -22.66 0.77 6.18
C ASN A 55 -22.57 -0.10 4.90
N ALA A 56 -21.98 0.42 3.82
CA ALA A 56 -21.74 -0.31 2.58
C ALA A 56 -20.29 -0.04 2.13
N PRO A 57 -19.32 -0.78 2.68
CA PRO A 57 -17.90 -0.54 2.41
C PRO A 57 -17.53 -0.87 0.95
N PRO A 58 -16.55 -0.17 0.36
CA PRO A 58 -15.97 -0.60 -0.91
C PRO A 58 -15.20 -1.92 -0.74
N PRO A 59 -14.98 -2.68 -1.83
CA PRO A 59 -14.08 -3.84 -1.81
C PRO A 59 -12.69 -3.48 -1.27
N TRP A 60 -12.05 -4.43 -0.61
CA TRP A 60 -10.69 -4.26 -0.09
C TRP A 60 -9.65 -4.32 -1.22
N PRO A 61 -8.82 -3.27 -1.42
CA PRO A 61 -7.80 -3.24 -2.46
C PRO A 61 -6.58 -4.05 -2.01
N LYS A 62 -6.46 -5.28 -2.54
CA LYS A 62 -5.49 -6.26 -2.02
C LYS A 62 -4.05 -5.86 -2.31
N LEU A 63 -3.77 -5.36 -3.51
CA LEU A 63 -2.41 -4.97 -3.88
C LEU A 63 -2.00 -3.72 -3.11
N PHE A 64 -2.89 -2.73 -3.02
CA PHE A 64 -2.66 -1.55 -2.19
C PHE A 64 -2.31 -1.91 -0.75
N PHE A 65 -3.09 -2.80 -0.14
CA PHE A 65 -2.83 -3.17 1.25
C PHE A 65 -1.49 -3.90 1.43
N ARG A 66 -1.11 -4.79 0.51
CA ARG A 66 0.21 -5.45 0.55
C ARG A 66 1.36 -4.44 0.40
N VAL A 67 1.22 -3.47 -0.50
CA VAL A 67 2.20 -2.39 -0.67
C VAL A 67 2.28 -1.52 0.58
N PHE A 68 1.13 -1.18 1.18
CA PHE A 68 1.08 -0.47 2.47
C PHE A 68 1.83 -1.25 3.58
N GLU A 69 1.55 -2.55 3.75
CA GLU A 69 2.24 -3.39 4.75
C GLU A 69 3.76 -3.45 4.52
N ALA A 70 4.21 -3.43 3.26
CA ALA A 70 5.63 -3.42 2.92
C ALA A 70 6.34 -2.14 3.38
N PHE A 71 5.70 -0.98 3.24
CA PHE A 71 6.25 0.30 3.69
C PHE A 71 6.15 0.44 5.22
N ASP A 72 5.01 0.09 5.82
CA ASP A 72 4.81 0.09 7.29
C ASP A 72 5.88 -0.77 8.02
N ALA A 73 6.20 -1.94 7.46
CA ALA A 73 7.25 -2.80 8.00
C ALA A 73 8.65 -2.16 8.00
N GLY A 74 8.89 -1.19 7.11
CA GLY A 74 10.13 -0.43 7.00
C GLY A 74 10.27 0.72 7.99
N GLU A 75 9.20 1.14 8.67
CA GLU A 75 9.23 2.30 9.57
C GLU A 75 10.03 2.04 10.85
N PHE A 76 9.98 0.81 11.39
CA PHE A 76 10.51 0.51 12.72
C PHE A 76 11.48 -0.67 12.73
N ALA A 77 12.71 -0.42 13.21
CA ALA A 77 13.63 -1.47 13.58
C ALA A 77 13.10 -2.23 14.81
N ARG A 78 13.27 -3.56 14.81
CA ARG A 78 12.86 -4.40 15.94
C ARG A 78 13.84 -4.25 17.12
N PRO A 79 13.39 -3.84 18.33
CA PRO A 79 14.29 -3.54 19.45
C PRO A 79 15.15 -4.73 19.95
N HIS A 80 14.71 -5.95 19.66
CA HIS A 80 15.38 -7.19 20.08
C HIS A 80 16.39 -7.71 19.05
N LEU A 81 16.48 -7.09 17.87
CA LEU A 81 17.45 -7.44 16.85
C LEU A 81 18.67 -6.51 16.91
N PRO A 82 19.85 -6.96 16.44
CA PRO A 82 20.98 -6.06 16.22
C PRO A 82 20.59 -4.86 15.34
N PRO A 83 21.28 -3.71 15.46
CA PRO A 83 21.03 -2.56 14.60
C PRO A 83 21.06 -2.95 13.12
N HIS A 84 19.97 -2.65 12.42
CA HIS A 84 19.79 -2.90 10.99
C HIS A 84 18.97 -1.77 10.40
N ASP A 85 19.01 -1.67 9.08
CA ASP A 85 18.16 -0.77 8.31
C ASP A 85 16.83 -1.50 8.03
N PRO A 86 15.71 -1.10 8.67
CA PRO A 86 14.42 -1.79 8.51
C PRO A 86 13.91 -1.72 7.07
N VAL A 87 14.17 -0.64 6.35
CA VAL A 87 13.79 -0.50 4.94
C VAL A 87 14.47 -1.58 4.09
N LYS A 88 15.79 -1.74 4.23
CA LYS A 88 16.53 -2.79 3.50
C LYS A 88 16.18 -4.21 3.93
N THR A 89 15.72 -4.36 5.17
CA THR A 89 15.43 -5.67 5.75
C THR A 89 14.02 -6.14 5.42
N TYR A 90 13.07 -5.21 5.28
CA TYR A 90 11.64 -5.51 5.19
C TYR A 90 10.99 -4.93 3.92
N THR A 91 11.14 -3.64 3.66
CA THR A 91 10.48 -2.98 2.51
C THR A 91 11.10 -3.39 1.18
N ASP A 92 12.43 -3.30 1.04
CA ASP A 92 13.15 -3.63 -0.19
C ASP A 92 12.80 -5.03 -0.74
N PRO A 93 12.87 -6.12 0.06
CA PRO A 93 12.54 -7.44 -0.44
C PRO A 93 11.05 -7.61 -0.77
N GLU A 94 10.14 -7.09 0.06
CA GLU A 94 8.70 -7.24 -0.18
C GLU A 94 8.26 -6.47 -1.43
N ILE A 95 8.74 -5.23 -1.63
CA ILE A 95 8.46 -4.47 -2.85
C ILE A 95 9.06 -5.16 -4.09
N ALA A 96 10.26 -5.73 -3.98
CA ALA A 96 10.85 -6.50 -5.09
C ALA A 96 10.00 -7.74 -5.44
N GLU A 97 9.45 -8.43 -4.45
CA GLU A 97 8.55 -9.56 -4.65
C GLU A 97 7.25 -9.12 -5.32
N ILE A 98 6.59 -8.07 -4.78
CA ILE A 98 5.39 -7.48 -5.36
C ILE A 98 5.62 -7.12 -6.83
N VAL A 99 6.72 -6.43 -7.15
CA VAL A 99 7.03 -6.04 -8.54
C VAL A 99 7.28 -7.25 -9.44
N GLY A 100 7.83 -8.34 -8.93
CA GLY A 100 8.01 -9.58 -9.68
C GLY A 100 6.71 -10.31 -10.02
N GLU A 101 5.60 -10.00 -9.32
CA GLU A 101 4.28 -10.59 -9.54
C GLU A 101 3.35 -9.73 -10.42
N LEU A 102 3.70 -8.47 -10.66
CA LEU A 102 2.94 -7.53 -11.51
C LEU A 102 3.08 -7.85 -13.01
#